data_AF-A0A220U161-F1
#
_entry.id   AF-A0A220U161-F1
#
_cell.length_a   1.000
_cell.length_b   1.000
_cell.length_c   1.000
_cell.angle_alpha   90.00
_cell.angle_beta   90.00
_cell.angle_gamma   90.00
#
_symmetry.space_group_name_H-M   'P 1'
#
loop_
_entity.id
_entity.type
_entity.pdbx_description
1 polymer ?
#
loop_
_entity_poly.entity_id
_entity_poly.type
_entity_poly.pdbx_seq_one_letter_code
_entity_poly.pdbx_strand_id
1 'polypeptide(L)' 'MDNCNLLKKIEQCRNEMITLSYSHGYTSEAVIKSSKKLDSLLNSYYNTEKSA' A
#
# COMPACT_ATOMS: atom_id res chain seq x y z
N MET A 1 -14.27 4.22 -9.17
CA MET A 1 -12.86 4.59 -8.91
C MET A 1 -12.07 3.96 -10.04
N ASP A 2 -11.35 4.73 -10.85
CA ASP A 2 -10.56 4.16 -11.95
C ASP A 2 -9.44 3.26 -11.39
N ASN A 3 -9.37 2.00 -11.85
CA ASN A 3 -8.37 1.01 -11.44
C ASN A 3 -6.94 1.56 -11.59
N CYS A 4 -6.70 2.40 -12.60
CA CYS A 4 -5.41 3.06 -12.81
C CYS A 4 -4.99 3.95 -11.62
N ASN A 5 -5.94 4.64 -10.98
CA ASN A 5 -5.65 5.50 -9.84
C ASN A 5 -5.39 4.71 -8.56
N LEU A 6 -6.00 3.53 -8.42
CA LEU A 6 -5.77 2.66 -7.28
C LEU A 6 -4.39 1.99 -7.36
N LEU A 7 -4.01 1.49 -8.53
CA LEU A 7 -2.67 0.94 -8.78
C LEU A 7 -1.57 1.97 -8.51
N LYS A 8 -1.74 3.24 -8.93
CA LYS A 8 -0.79 4.31 -8.62
C LYS A 8 -0.61 4.52 -7.10
N LYS A 9 -1.70 4.48 -6.34
CA LYS A 9 -1.64 4.63 -4.87
C LYS A 9 -0.97 3.43 -4.21
N ILE A 10 -1.19 2.22 -4.72
CA ILE A 10 -0.52 1.00 -4.25
C ILE A 10 1.00 1.14 -4.43
N GLU A 11 1.46 1.52 -5.63
CA GLU A 11 2.88 1.67 -5.91
C GLU A 11 3.54 2.80 -5.12
N GLN A 12 2.85 3.93 -4.95
CA GLN A 12 3.33 5.00 -4.07
C GLN A 12 3.48 4.53 -2.62
N CYS A 13 2.49 3.83 -2.09
CA CYS A 13 2.50 3.32 -0.71
C CYS A 13 3.59 2.24 -0.52
N ARG A 14 3.82 1.40 -1.53
CA ARG A 14 4.90 0.40 -1.54
C ARG A 14 6.28 1.08 -1.46
N ASN A 15 6.53 2.09 -2.29
CA ASN A 15 7.79 2.82 -2.29
C ASN A 15 8.02 3.53 -0.95
N GLU A 16 7.00 4.19 -0.40
CA GLU A 16 7.06 4.84 0.92
C GLU A 16 7.45 3.82 2.02
N MET A 17 6.81 2.65 2.04
CA MET A 17 7.12 1.58 3.01
C MET A 17 8.57 1.09 2.89
N ILE A 18 9.06 0.88 1.67
CA ILE A 18 10.44 0.45 1.41
C ILE A 18 11.43 1.50 1.91
N THR A 19 11.24 2.78 1.55
CA THR A 19 12.10 3.88 2.01
C THR A 19 12.09 4.01 3.54
N LEU A 20 10.93 3.88 4.18
CA LEU A 20 10.82 3.89 5.63
C LEU A 20 11.52 2.69 6.27
N SER A 21 11.44 1.50 5.65
CA SER A 21 12.10 0.30 6.18
C SER A 21 13.62 0.37 6.14
N TYR A 22 14.20 1.03 5.12
CA TYR A 22 15.63 1.26 5.07
C TYR A 22 16.13 2.22 6.15
N SER A 23 15.29 3.17 6.58
CA SER A 23 15.66 4.22 7.53
C SER A 23 15.31 3.90 8.98
N HIS A 24 14.19 3.21 9.23
CA HIS A 24 13.63 2.99 10.57
C HIS A 24 13.55 1.49 10.95
N GLY A 25 13.79 0.58 10.00
CA GLY A 25 13.60 -0.85 10.17
C GLY A 25 12.14 -1.29 10.05
N TYR A 26 11.92 -2.58 9.74
CA TYR A 26 10.60 -3.13 9.41
C TYR A 26 9.58 -3.09 10.55
N THR A 27 10.04 -3.12 11.80
CA THR A 27 9.18 -3.11 12.99
C THR A 27 8.88 -1.71 13.52
N SER A 28 9.40 -0.66 12.87
CA SER A 28 9.05 0.71 13.23
C SER A 28 7.57 0.98 13.01
N GLU A 29 6.99 1.82 13.86
CA GLU A 29 5.58 2.20 13.76
C GLU A 29 5.24 2.80 12.39
N ALA A 30 6.17 3.58 11.82
CA ALA A 30 6.03 4.18 10.49
C ALA A 30 5.89 3.10 9.40
N VAL A 31 6.74 2.05 9.42
CA VAL A 31 6.66 0.95 8.44
C VAL A 31 5.43 0.09 8.67
N ILE A 32 5.07 -0.19 9.92
CA ILE A 32 3.85 -0.95 10.26
C ILE A 32 2.60 -0.21 9.76
N LYS A 33 2.54 1.11 9.93
CA LYS A 33 1.43 1.94 9.45
C LYS A 33 1.33 1.94 7.93
N SER A 34 2.47 2.10 7.24
CA SER A 34 2.52 2.03 5.78
C SER A 34 2.17 0.64 5.25
N SER A 35 2.58 -0.43 5.94
CA SER A 35 2.21 -1.81 5.61
C SER A 35 0.69 -2.04 5.70
N LYS A 36 0.05 -1.63 6.82
CA LYS A 36 -1.41 -1.71 6.97
C LYS A 36 -2.17 -0.92 5.90
N LYS A 37 -1.63 0.24 5.51
CA LYS A 37 -2.21 1.07 4.44
C LYS A 37 -2.09 0.39 3.08
N LEU A 38 -0.95 -0.22 2.77
CA LEU A 38 -0.74 -0.99 1.54
C LEU A 38 -1.72 -2.17 1.45
N ASP A 39 -1.90 -2.91 2.54
CA ASP A 39 -2.87 -4.01 2.64
C ASP A 39 -4.31 -3.55 2.34
N SER A 40 -4.72 -2.41 2.90
CA SER A 40 -6.05 -1.84 2.65
C SER A 40 -6.26 -1.46 1.18
N LEU A 41 -5.23 -0.89 0.53
CA LEU A 41 -5.27 -0.54 -0.89
C LEU A 41 -5.35 -1.78 -1.78
N LEU A 42 -4.56 -2.82 -1.48
CA LEU A 42 -4.60 -4.11 -2.18
C LEU A 42 -5.98 -4.77 -2.04
N ASN A 43 -6.53 -4.82 -0.83
CA ASN A 43 -7.88 -5.35 -0.60
C ASN A 43 -8.95 -4.57 -1.38
N SER A 44 -8.84 -3.25 -1.43
CA SER A 44 -9.75 -2.42 -2.23
C SER A 44 -9.65 -2.73 -3.73
N TYR A 45 -8.43 -3.00 -4.22
CA TYR A 45 -8.19 -3.38 -5.60
C TYR A 45 -8.79 -4.75 -5.91
N TYR A 46 -8.47 -5.77 -5.09
CA TYR A 46 -9.03 -7.12 -5.26
C TYR A 46 -10.56 -7.14 -5.20
N ASN A 47 -11.17 -6.35 -4.32
CA ASN A 47 -12.63 -6.25 -4.26
C ASN A 47 -13.24 -5.55 -5.48
N THR A 48 -12.51 -4.61 -6.09
CA THR A 48 -12.93 -3.94 -7.33
C THR A 48 -12.87 -4.93 -8.51
N GLU A 49 -11.80 -5.71 -8.61
CA GLU A 49 -11.62 -6.73 -9.65
C GLU A 49 -12.58 -7.92 -9.49
N LYS A 50 -12.95 -8.31 -8.26
CA LYS A 50 -13.89 -9.40 -7.99
C LYS A 50 -15.36 -9.04 -8.27
N SER A 51 -15.67 -7.75 -8.36
CA SER A 51 -17.03 -7.24 -8.58
C SER A 51 -17.27 -6.81 -10.03
N ALA A 52 -16.29 -7.02 -10.92
CA ALA A 52 -16.33 -6.67 -12.33
C ALA A 52 -16.73 -7.85 -13.23
#